data_AF-S3CYY3-F1
#
_entry.id   AF-S3CYY3-F1
#
_cell.length_a   1.000
_cell.length_b   1.000
_cell.length_c   1.000
_cell.angle_alpha   90.00
_cell.angle_beta   90.00
_cell.angle_gamma   90.00
#
_symmetry.space_group_name_H-M   'P 1'
#
loop_
_entity.id
_entity.type
_entity.pdbx_description
1 polymer ?
#
loop_
_entity_poly.entity_id
_entity_poly.type
_entity_poly.pdbx_seq_one_letter_code
_entity_poly.pdbx_strand_id
1 'polypeptide(L)'
;MSEPIPESVPTSFDPRNKRPTKKRALTPRSETASSISALFAKPDQVIQVPGSTSLSTHHGGAPPEIVANVQGSSAGAGSGEFHVYKASRRREYERMRAMDEEVKQGEEGKLWEKEKAEREERDREKTRKNREKRERLKNKKKGGKADEKADGEGKVGGMKPRVSKLGGDENDRSVGAGMEEHVGIEPVGVIIHDDD
;
A
#
# COMPACT_ATOMS: atom_id res chain seq x y z
N MET A 1 11.74 -43.50 42.03
CA MET A 1 11.65 -42.14 41.46
C MET A 1 12.48 -41.25 42.33
N SER A 2 13.56 -40.65 41.82
CA SER A 2 14.42 -39.74 42.59
C SER A 2 13.74 -38.38 42.74
N GLU A 3 13.76 -37.83 43.95
CA GLU A 3 13.20 -36.51 44.27
C GLU A 3 13.98 -35.40 43.55
N PRO A 4 13.34 -34.27 43.17
CA PRO A 4 14.02 -33.15 42.53
C PRO A 4 14.81 -32.34 43.57
N ILE A 5 16.04 -32.77 43.83
CA ILE A 5 17.02 -32.04 44.66
C ILE A 5 17.35 -30.71 43.97
N PRO A 6 17.42 -29.56 44.68
CA PRO A 6 17.66 -28.25 44.05
C PRO A 6 18.95 -28.15 43.22
N GLU A 7 19.94 -29.01 43.47
CA GLU A 7 21.18 -29.09 42.69
C GLU A 7 21.02 -29.79 41.33
N SER A 8 19.93 -30.53 41.10
CA SER A 8 19.67 -31.20 39.81
C SER A 8 18.88 -30.33 38.82
N VAL A 9 18.55 -29.09 39.16
CA VAL A 9 17.92 -28.14 38.23
C VAL A 9 19.00 -27.58 37.30
N PRO A 10 18.91 -27.76 35.96
CA PRO A 10 19.90 -27.21 35.05
C PRO A 10 20.03 -25.69 35.22
N THR A 11 21.26 -25.18 35.32
CA THR A 11 21.54 -23.74 35.50
C THR A 11 20.97 -22.82 34.41
N SER A 12 20.39 -23.38 33.34
CA SER A 12 19.62 -22.67 32.31
C SER A 12 18.19 -22.31 32.72
N PHE A 13 17.64 -22.86 33.81
CA PHE A 13 16.30 -22.58 34.32
C PHE A 13 16.26 -21.63 35.54
N ASP A 14 17.41 -21.22 36.07
CA ASP A 14 17.47 -20.25 37.17
C ASP A 14 17.11 -18.83 36.68
N PRO A 15 16.02 -18.20 37.18
CA PRO A 15 15.62 -16.85 36.78
C PRO A 15 16.63 -15.75 37.19
N ARG A 16 17.57 -16.03 38.09
CA ARG A 16 18.67 -15.11 38.44
C ARG A 16 19.78 -15.11 37.37
N ASN A 17 19.85 -16.14 36.54
CA ASN A 17 20.92 -16.33 35.58
C ASN A 17 20.61 -15.63 34.25
N LYS A 18 21.19 -14.44 34.03
CA LYS A 18 21.00 -13.60 32.83
C LYS A 18 21.65 -14.16 31.55
N ARG A 19 21.75 -15.48 31.38
CA ARG A 19 22.24 -16.10 30.15
C ARG A 19 21.28 -15.77 29.00
N PRO A 20 21.77 -15.34 27.83
CA PRO A 20 20.91 -15.09 26.68
C PRO A 20 20.25 -16.40 26.25
N THR A 21 18.95 -16.52 26.51
CA THR A 21 18.15 -17.63 25.98
C THR A 21 18.23 -17.59 24.46
N LYS A 22 18.43 -18.74 23.82
CA LYS A 22 18.54 -18.85 22.36
C LYS A 22 17.20 -18.45 21.75
N LYS A 23 17.05 -17.18 21.38
CA LYS A 23 15.86 -16.65 20.70
C LYS A 23 15.66 -17.48 19.45
N ARG A 24 14.56 -18.24 19.41
CA ARG A 24 14.12 -18.88 18.16
C ARG A 24 13.77 -17.75 17.19
N ALA A 25 14.10 -17.91 15.91
CA ALA A 25 13.51 -17.04 14.89
C ALA A 25 12.00 -17.35 14.87
N LEU A 26 11.18 -16.41 15.36
CA LEU A 26 9.74 -16.55 15.26
C LEU A 26 9.35 -16.42 13.78
N THR A 27 8.52 -17.33 13.29
CA THR A 27 7.83 -17.14 12.01
C THR A 27 6.75 -16.07 12.18
N PRO A 28 6.33 -15.34 11.13
CA PRO A 28 5.29 -14.32 11.23
C PRO A 28 3.99 -14.84 11.89
N ARG A 29 3.62 -16.11 11.63
CA ARG A 29 2.48 -16.78 12.27
C ARG A 29 2.67 -17.00 13.78
N SER A 30 3.90 -17.22 14.24
CA SER A 30 4.18 -17.35 15.68
C SER A 30 4.24 -16.00 16.40
N GLU A 31 4.62 -14.92 15.71
CA GLU A 31 4.54 -13.56 16.25
C GLU A 31 3.09 -13.12 16.44
N THR A 32 2.24 -13.33 15.42
CA THR A 32 0.80 -13.04 15.53
C THR A 32 0.13 -13.92 16.58
N ALA A 33 0.43 -15.23 16.64
CA ALA A 33 -0.08 -16.10 17.70
C ALA A 33 0.34 -15.65 19.11
N SER A 34 1.58 -15.19 19.29
CA SER A 34 2.06 -14.65 20.57
C SER A 34 1.30 -13.37 20.96
N SER A 35 1.14 -12.43 20.02
CA SER A 35 0.35 -11.20 20.21
C SER A 35 -1.10 -11.51 20.58
N ILE A 36 -1.75 -12.40 19.83
CA ILE A 36 -3.12 -12.87 20.10
C ILE A 36 -3.23 -13.50 21.49
N SER A 37 -2.26 -14.34 21.89
CA SER A 37 -2.26 -14.95 23.23
C SER A 37 -2.09 -13.93 24.37
N ALA A 38 -1.34 -12.84 24.13
CA ALA A 38 -1.20 -11.76 25.10
C ALA A 38 -2.47 -10.91 25.22
N LEU A 39 -3.20 -10.69 24.11
CA LEU A 39 -4.50 -10.02 24.13
C LEU A 39 -5.56 -10.86 24.86
N PHE A 40 -5.62 -12.17 24.60
CA PHE A 40 -6.55 -13.08 25.29
C PHE A 40 -6.25 -13.29 26.79
N ALA A 41 -5.07 -12.90 27.28
CA ALA A 41 -4.77 -12.95 28.72
C ALA A 41 -5.59 -11.94 29.53
N LYS A 42 -6.17 -10.90 28.89
CA LYS A 42 -7.00 -9.86 29.53
C LYS A 42 -8.14 -9.42 28.58
N PRO A 43 -9.18 -10.25 28.37
CA PRO A 43 -10.24 -9.95 27.41
C PRO A 43 -11.05 -8.70 27.75
N ASP A 44 -11.16 -8.33 29.03
CA ASP A 44 -11.90 -7.15 29.49
C ASP A 44 -11.12 -5.83 29.31
N GLN A 45 -9.86 -5.87 28.85
CA GLN A 45 -9.05 -4.68 28.65
C GLN A 45 -9.47 -3.92 27.39
N VAL A 46 -10.01 -2.71 27.54
CA VAL A 46 -10.33 -1.81 26.43
C VAL A 46 -9.06 -1.49 25.61
N ILE A 47 -9.01 -1.99 24.38
CA ILE A 47 -7.91 -1.75 23.45
C ILE A 47 -8.10 -0.37 22.81
N GLN A 48 -7.19 0.56 23.11
CA GLN A 48 -7.14 1.85 22.43
C GLN A 48 -6.53 1.67 21.04
N VAL A 49 -7.38 1.47 20.03
CA VAL A 49 -6.97 1.55 18.63
C VAL A 49 -6.63 3.02 18.33
N PRO A 50 -5.42 3.34 17.86
CA PRO A 50 -5.09 4.72 17.51
C PRO A 50 -6.02 5.21 16.40
N GLY A 51 -6.80 6.26 16.70
CA GLY A 51 -7.60 6.94 15.69
C GLY A 51 -6.72 7.61 14.64
N SER A 52 -7.24 7.87 13.44
CA SER A 52 -6.51 8.53 12.36
C SER A 52 -5.87 9.87 12.76
N THR A 53 -6.40 10.53 13.78
CA THR A 53 -5.90 11.77 14.36
C THR A 53 -4.63 11.62 15.20
N SER A 54 -4.24 10.42 15.65
CA SER A 54 -2.98 10.23 16.41
C SER A 54 -1.73 10.35 15.52
N LEU A 55 -1.91 10.38 14.20
CA LEU A 55 -0.88 10.70 13.21
C LEU A 55 -0.79 12.20 12.91
N SER A 56 -1.45 13.05 13.70
CA SER A 56 -1.28 14.51 13.62
C SER A 56 0.20 14.84 13.75
N THR A 57 0.81 15.22 12.62
CA THR A 57 2.15 15.80 12.57
C THR A 57 2.20 16.91 13.62
N HIS A 58 3.29 17.00 14.38
CA HIS A 58 3.47 18.08 15.34
C HIS A 58 3.68 19.42 14.61
N HIS A 59 2.61 19.98 14.04
CA HIS A 59 2.55 21.36 13.62
C HIS A 59 2.87 22.19 14.87
N GLY A 60 4.01 22.89 14.84
CA GLY A 60 4.48 23.68 15.97
C GLY A 60 3.35 24.60 16.43
N GLY A 61 2.91 24.43 17.68
CA GLY A 61 1.68 25.06 18.17
C GLY A 61 1.65 26.56 17.90
N ALA A 62 0.45 27.08 17.62
CA ALA A 62 0.24 28.48 17.26
C ALA A 62 1.04 29.42 18.19
N PRO A 63 1.76 30.41 17.64
CA PRO A 63 2.58 31.30 18.45
C PRO A 63 1.71 31.99 19.52
N PRO A 64 2.17 32.09 20.77
CA PRO A 64 1.37 32.67 21.84
C PRO A 64 1.06 34.14 21.54
N GLU A 65 -0.21 34.53 21.65
CA GLU A 65 -0.69 35.87 21.29
C GLU A 65 -0.07 36.98 22.15
N ILE A 66 0.20 36.69 23.43
CA ILE A 66 0.75 37.64 24.39
C ILE A 66 2.04 37.06 24.99
N VAL A 67 3.15 37.77 24.79
CA VAL A 67 4.41 37.51 25.48
C VAL A 67 4.51 38.48 26.67
N ALA A 68 4.29 37.98 27.89
CA ALA A 68 4.28 38.81 29.09
C ALA A 68 5.67 39.37 29.49
N ASN A 69 6.75 38.78 28.98
CA ASN A 69 8.12 39.01 29.46
C ASN A 69 8.93 39.93 28.54
N VAL A 70 8.29 40.86 27.81
CA VAL A 70 8.98 41.78 26.89
C VAL A 70 9.68 42.90 27.67
N GLN A 71 11.01 42.88 27.69
CA GLN A 71 11.83 43.96 28.21
C GLN A 71 11.74 45.20 27.28
N GLY A 72 11.83 46.42 27.82
CA GLY A 72 11.64 47.65 27.06
C GLY A 72 12.62 47.83 25.90
N SER A 73 12.19 48.48 24.81
CA SER A 73 12.88 48.51 23.51
C SER A 73 14.29 49.13 23.50
N SER A 74 14.66 49.90 24.53
CA SER A 74 16.00 50.50 24.70
C SER A 74 16.87 49.74 25.71
N ALA A 75 16.37 48.68 26.33
CA ALA A 75 17.12 47.89 27.30
C ALA A 75 18.11 46.95 26.61
N GLY A 76 19.28 46.75 27.23
CA GLY A 76 20.35 45.92 26.67
C GLY A 76 20.00 44.42 26.61
N ALA A 77 20.76 43.69 25.79
CA ALA A 77 20.60 42.23 25.65
C ALA A 77 20.90 41.51 26.97
N GLY A 78 19.90 40.81 27.52
CA GLY A 78 20.07 39.97 28.70
C GLY A 78 20.71 38.62 28.37
N SER A 79 21.23 37.92 29.39
CA SER A 79 21.88 36.61 29.23
C SER A 79 20.97 35.51 28.66
N GLY A 80 19.65 35.63 28.85
CA GLY A 80 18.65 34.71 28.30
C GLY A 80 18.29 34.96 26.83
N GLU A 81 18.59 36.14 26.27
CA GLU A 81 18.08 36.58 24.96
C GLU A 81 18.55 35.66 23.82
N PHE A 82 19.79 35.16 23.88
CA PHE A 82 20.31 34.19 22.93
C PHE A 82 19.47 32.90 22.85
N HIS A 83 18.95 32.43 24.00
CA HIS A 83 18.13 31.23 24.05
C HIS A 83 16.70 31.49 23.54
N VAL A 84 16.14 32.67 23.84
CA VAL A 84 14.86 33.13 23.26
C VAL A 84 14.97 33.18 21.73
N TYR A 85 16.03 33.80 21.20
CA TYR A 85 16.29 33.86 19.77
C TYR A 85 16.46 32.47 19.14
N LYS A 86 17.26 31.59 19.76
CA LYS A 86 17.48 30.22 19.27
C LYS A 86 16.18 29.40 19.22
N ALA A 87 15.32 29.54 20.22
CA ALA A 87 14.02 28.86 20.25
C ALA A 87 13.05 29.45 19.21
N SER A 88 12.98 30.77 19.09
CA SER A 88 12.16 31.47 18.09
C SER A 88 12.56 31.11 16.66
N ARG A 89 13.85 31.23 16.31
CA ARG A 89 14.37 30.87 14.98
C ARG A 89 14.11 29.39 14.65
N ARG A 90 14.25 28.49 15.63
CA ARG A 90 13.94 27.07 15.44
C ARG A 90 12.47 26.83 15.11
N ARG A 91 11.55 27.42 15.91
CA ARG A 91 10.10 27.34 15.65
C ARG A 91 9.74 27.89 14.27
N GLU A 92 10.36 28.99 13.86
CA GLU A 92 10.10 29.62 12.57
C GLU A 92 10.61 28.77 11.39
N TYR A 93 11.78 28.13 11.49
CA TYR A 93 12.24 27.18 10.48
C TYR A 93 11.38 25.92 10.41
N GLU A 94 10.92 25.41 11.56
CA GLU A 94 9.98 24.29 11.62
C GLU A 94 8.62 24.67 10.98
N ARG A 95 8.13 25.90 11.22
CA ARG A 95 6.91 26.45 10.60
C ARG A 95 7.02 26.61 9.09
N MET A 96 8.11 27.22 8.60
CA MET A 96 8.33 27.41 7.17
C MET A 96 8.48 26.07 6.44
N ARG A 97 9.28 25.14 7.00
CA ARG A 97 9.40 23.78 6.47
C ARG A 97 8.04 23.08 6.37
N ALA A 98 7.22 23.13 7.41
CA ALA A 98 5.90 22.49 7.40
C ALA A 98 5.00 23.07 6.29
N MET A 99 5.00 24.40 6.11
CA MET A 99 4.26 25.05 5.02
C MET A 99 4.77 24.63 3.64
N ASP A 100 6.09 24.57 3.43
CA ASP A 100 6.69 24.14 2.16
C ASP A 100 6.38 22.65 1.87
N GLU A 101 6.42 21.80 2.91
CA GLU A 101 6.06 20.37 2.82
C GLU A 101 4.56 20.17 2.52
N GLU A 102 3.67 20.92 3.16
CA GLU A 102 2.22 20.89 2.91
C GLU A 102 1.87 21.34 1.48
N VAL A 103 2.50 22.41 0.97
CA VAL A 103 2.34 22.86 -0.42
C VAL A 103 2.80 21.77 -1.38
N LYS A 104 3.99 21.21 -1.17
CA LYS A 104 4.55 20.15 -2.02
C LYS A 104 3.66 18.91 -2.04
N GLN A 105 3.21 18.41 -0.89
CA GLN A 105 2.30 17.26 -0.80
C GLN A 105 0.95 17.57 -1.48
N GLY A 106 0.44 18.79 -1.35
CA GLY A 106 -0.77 19.24 -2.03
C GLY A 106 -0.64 19.32 -3.55
N GLU A 107 0.53 19.66 -4.08
CA GLU A 107 0.82 19.63 -5.53
C GLU A 107 1.02 18.20 -6.06
N GLU A 108 1.83 17.39 -5.37
CA GLU A 108 2.06 15.97 -5.71
C GLU A 108 0.74 15.19 -5.69
N GLY A 109 -0.12 15.40 -4.69
CA GLY A 109 -1.46 14.81 -4.60
C GLY A 109 -2.36 15.20 -5.78
N LYS A 110 -2.42 16.48 -6.15
CA LYS A 110 -3.21 16.96 -7.31
C LYS A 110 -2.70 16.40 -8.64
N LEU A 111 -1.39 16.21 -8.79
CA LEU A 111 -0.81 15.59 -9.98
C LEU A 111 -1.16 14.10 -10.05
N TRP A 112 -1.03 13.38 -8.93
CA TRP A 112 -1.39 11.98 -8.81
C TRP A 112 -2.88 11.72 -9.08
N GLU A 113 -3.78 12.54 -8.55
CA GLU A 113 -5.21 12.44 -8.81
C GLU A 113 -5.56 12.64 -10.29
N LYS A 114 -4.93 13.61 -10.96
CA LYS A 114 -5.09 13.83 -12.41
C LYS A 114 -4.58 12.64 -13.22
N GLU A 115 -3.39 12.13 -12.92
CA GLU A 115 -2.82 11.00 -13.65
C GLU A 115 -3.66 9.73 -13.45
N LYS A 116 -4.16 9.50 -12.22
CA LYS A 116 -5.07 8.40 -11.90
C LYS A 116 -6.39 8.51 -12.66
N ALA A 117 -6.98 9.70 -12.73
CA ALA A 117 -8.21 9.96 -13.48
C ALA A 117 -8.02 9.74 -14.99
N GLU A 118 -6.94 10.25 -15.59
CA GLU A 118 -6.63 10.06 -17.01
C GLU A 118 -6.36 8.58 -17.35
N ARG A 119 -5.67 7.86 -16.45
CA ARG A 119 -5.44 6.41 -16.59
C ARG A 119 -6.76 5.64 -16.56
N GLU A 120 -7.63 5.94 -15.60
CA GLU A 120 -8.94 5.32 -15.48
C GLU A 120 -9.85 5.66 -16.68
N GLU A 121 -9.82 6.90 -17.18
CA GLU A 121 -10.55 7.29 -18.40
C GLU A 121 -10.05 6.52 -19.63
N ARG A 122 -8.73 6.42 -19.85
CA ARG A 122 -8.17 5.63 -20.97
C ARG A 122 -8.58 4.16 -20.90
N ASP A 123 -8.72 3.58 -19.72
CA ASP A 123 -9.16 2.19 -19.56
C ASP A 123 -10.68 2.02 -19.66
N ARG A 124 -11.48 2.99 -19.18
CA ARG A 124 -12.93 3.10 -19.47
C ARG A 124 -13.21 3.23 -20.97
N GLU A 125 -12.42 4.02 -21.70
CA GLU A 125 -12.51 4.17 -23.15
C GLU A 125 -12.25 2.85 -23.88
N LYS A 126 -11.15 2.16 -23.55
CA LYS A 126 -10.79 0.86 -24.14
C LYS A 126 -11.88 -0.18 -23.85
N THR A 127 -12.36 -0.24 -22.61
CA THR A 127 -13.41 -1.19 -22.21
C THR A 127 -14.77 -0.86 -22.84
N ARG A 128 -15.14 0.42 -23.01
CA ARG A 128 -16.32 0.87 -23.76
C ARG A 128 -16.23 0.45 -25.23
N LYS A 129 -15.16 0.82 -25.93
CA LYS A 129 -14.89 0.44 -27.33
C LYS A 129 -14.94 -1.09 -27.52
N ASN A 130 -14.42 -1.87 -26.58
CA ASN A 130 -14.47 -3.34 -26.60
C ASN A 130 -15.83 -3.93 -26.18
N ARG A 131 -16.64 -3.24 -25.38
CA ARG A 131 -18.04 -3.61 -25.10
C ARG A 131 -18.90 -3.39 -26.33
N GLU A 132 -18.83 -2.21 -26.94
CA GLU A 132 -19.54 -1.87 -28.19
C GLU A 132 -19.23 -2.87 -29.32
N LYS A 133 -17.95 -3.21 -29.54
CA LYS A 133 -17.56 -4.24 -30.52
C LYS A 133 -18.22 -5.60 -30.25
N ARG A 134 -18.25 -6.04 -28.98
CA ARG A 134 -18.89 -7.29 -28.57
C ARG A 134 -20.41 -7.24 -28.73
N GLU A 135 -21.06 -6.13 -28.45
CA GLU A 135 -22.51 -5.94 -28.63
C GLU A 135 -22.91 -5.89 -30.11
N ARG A 136 -22.15 -5.17 -30.96
CA ARG A 136 -22.36 -5.19 -32.43
C ARG A 136 -22.24 -6.61 -32.99
N LEU A 137 -21.29 -7.41 -32.51
CA LEU A 137 -21.16 -8.83 -32.89
C LEU A 137 -22.31 -9.71 -32.35
N LYS A 138 -22.75 -9.50 -31.11
CA LYS A 138 -23.93 -10.19 -30.53
C LYS A 138 -25.20 -9.87 -31.32
N ASN A 139 -25.42 -8.60 -31.66
CA ASN A 139 -26.62 -8.16 -32.39
C ASN A 139 -26.63 -8.70 -33.82
N LYS A 140 -25.49 -8.70 -34.53
CA LYS A 140 -25.36 -9.38 -35.84
C LYS A 140 -25.68 -10.89 -35.76
N LYS A 141 -25.17 -11.58 -34.73
CA LYS A 141 -25.46 -13.01 -34.51
C LYS A 141 -26.91 -13.29 -34.11
N LYS A 142 -27.57 -12.37 -33.40
CA LYS A 142 -29.01 -12.47 -33.08
C LYS A 142 -29.89 -12.20 -34.30
N GLY A 143 -29.54 -11.20 -35.12
CA GLY A 143 -30.24 -10.91 -36.38
C GLY A 143 -30.19 -12.09 -37.34
N GLY A 144 -28.99 -12.63 -37.62
CA GLY A 144 -28.86 -13.81 -38.50
C GLY A 144 -29.63 -15.04 -37.99
N LYS A 145 -29.69 -15.26 -36.67
CA LYS A 145 -30.47 -16.36 -36.07
C LYS A 145 -31.99 -16.12 -35.97
N ALA A 146 -32.48 -14.93 -36.34
CA ALA A 146 -33.90 -14.67 -36.44
C ALA A 146 -34.45 -15.10 -37.82
N ASP A 147 -33.68 -14.89 -38.89
CA ASP A 147 -34.01 -15.37 -40.24
C ASP A 147 -33.72 -16.87 -40.41
N GLU A 148 -32.63 -17.39 -39.83
CA GLU A 148 -32.19 -18.80 -39.95
C GLU A 148 -33.00 -19.79 -39.05
N LYS A 149 -34.28 -19.46 -38.79
CA LYS A 149 -35.30 -20.35 -38.21
C LYS A 149 -36.51 -20.58 -39.12
N ALA A 150 -36.41 -20.16 -40.39
CA ALA A 150 -37.13 -20.75 -41.49
C ALA A 150 -36.13 -21.52 -42.39
N ASP A 151 -36.56 -22.69 -42.86
CA ASP A 151 -35.89 -23.60 -43.81
C ASP A 151 -34.55 -24.27 -43.47
N GLY A 152 -34.55 -25.60 -43.60
CA GLY A 152 -33.55 -26.29 -44.43
C GLY A 152 -32.51 -27.16 -43.74
N GLU A 153 -32.66 -28.49 -43.82
CA GLU A 153 -31.56 -29.44 -43.62
C GLU A 153 -30.50 -29.30 -44.73
N GLY A 154 -29.19 -29.44 -44.44
CA GLY A 154 -28.20 -29.45 -45.53
C GLY A 154 -26.69 -29.42 -45.22
N LYS A 155 -26.13 -30.56 -44.78
CA LYS A 155 -24.79 -31.10 -45.17
C LYS A 155 -23.54 -30.16 -45.31
N VAL A 156 -22.60 -30.36 -44.39
CA VAL A 156 -21.11 -30.48 -44.53
C VAL A 156 -20.26 -29.48 -45.37
N GLY A 157 -19.15 -29.01 -44.77
CA GLY A 157 -18.04 -28.39 -45.50
C GLY A 157 -17.00 -27.75 -44.58
N GLY A 158 -15.89 -28.43 -44.27
CA GLY A 158 -14.88 -27.92 -43.34
C GLY A 158 -13.99 -26.83 -43.93
N MET A 159 -13.63 -25.82 -43.14
CA MET A 159 -12.66 -24.78 -43.50
C MET A 159 -11.70 -24.51 -42.34
N LYS A 160 -10.38 -24.64 -42.60
CA LYS A 160 -9.32 -24.41 -41.60
C LYS A 160 -9.14 -22.90 -41.34
N PRO A 161 -8.75 -22.47 -40.12
CA PRO A 161 -8.58 -21.05 -39.81
C PRO A 161 -7.36 -20.46 -40.53
N ARG A 162 -7.59 -19.44 -41.36
CA ARG A 162 -6.54 -18.65 -42.02
C ARG A 162 -6.06 -17.54 -41.07
N VAL A 163 -4.84 -17.69 -40.53
CA VAL A 163 -4.13 -16.59 -39.85
C VAL A 163 -3.87 -15.46 -40.85
N SER A 164 -4.48 -14.30 -40.64
CA SER A 164 -4.25 -13.09 -41.43
C SER A 164 -3.03 -12.33 -40.90
N LYS A 165 -1.86 -12.62 -41.46
CA LYS A 165 -0.64 -11.84 -41.26
C LYS A 165 -0.74 -10.50 -42.01
N LEU A 166 -0.77 -9.41 -41.26
CA LEU A 166 -0.42 -8.04 -41.65
C LEU A 166 0.68 -7.65 -40.63
N GLY A 167 1.92 -7.30 -40.97
CA GLY A 167 2.36 -6.55 -42.15
C GLY A 167 2.03 -5.08 -41.91
N GLY A 168 2.96 -4.22 -41.50
CA GLY A 168 4.39 -4.39 -41.22
C GLY A 168 5.07 -3.05 -41.42
N ASP A 169 5.69 -2.51 -40.38
CA ASP A 169 6.48 -1.28 -40.46
C ASP A 169 7.77 -1.49 -39.67
N GLU A 170 8.90 -1.21 -40.30
CA GLU A 170 10.24 -1.48 -39.77
C GLU A 170 10.92 -0.17 -39.41
N ASN A 171 11.22 0.05 -38.12
CA ASN A 171 12.53 0.60 -37.82
C ASN A 171 13.04 0.39 -36.38
N ASP A 172 14.37 0.26 -36.34
CA ASP A 172 15.30 0.57 -35.24
C ASP A 172 15.61 -0.48 -34.14
N ARG A 173 16.92 -0.83 -34.09
CA ARG A 173 17.73 -1.41 -32.99
C ARG A 173 17.66 -2.91 -32.64
N SER A 174 18.53 -3.68 -33.30
CA SER A 174 19.40 -4.65 -32.61
C SER A 174 20.58 -3.90 -31.94
N VAL A 175 21.41 -4.39 -31.01
CA VAL A 175 21.71 -5.70 -30.36
C VAL A 175 21.98 -5.37 -28.85
N GLY A 176 21.83 -6.21 -27.82
CA GLY A 176 21.41 -7.62 -27.65
C GLY A 176 22.09 -8.25 -26.40
N ALA A 177 21.92 -9.56 -26.18
CA ALA A 177 22.52 -10.40 -25.12
C ALA A 177 22.06 -10.18 -23.64
N GLY A 178 21.58 -11.26 -23.00
CA GLY A 178 21.23 -11.27 -21.56
C GLY A 178 20.08 -12.22 -21.21
N MET A 179 20.25 -13.53 -21.38
CA MET A 179 19.24 -14.55 -21.04
C MET A 179 19.56 -15.14 -19.67
N GLU A 180 18.83 -14.73 -18.63
CA GLU A 180 18.75 -15.46 -17.36
C GLU A 180 17.32 -15.93 -17.11
N GLU A 181 17.19 -17.20 -16.71
CA GLU A 181 15.93 -17.93 -16.64
C GLU A 181 15.30 -17.77 -15.25
N HIS A 182 14.27 -16.92 -15.14
CA HIS A 182 13.51 -16.75 -13.90
C HIS A 182 12.18 -17.50 -13.98
N VAL A 183 12.10 -18.65 -13.32
CA VAL A 183 10.87 -19.46 -13.22
C VAL A 183 9.82 -18.71 -12.39
N GLY A 184 8.86 -18.09 -13.07
CA GLY A 184 7.71 -17.44 -12.45
C GLY A 184 6.69 -18.45 -11.97
N ILE A 185 6.50 -18.57 -10.64
CA ILE A 185 5.39 -19.31 -10.05
C ILE A 185 4.15 -18.42 -10.10
N GLU A 186 3.18 -18.73 -10.97
CA GLU A 186 1.91 -18.02 -10.98
C GLU A 186 1.07 -18.34 -9.73
N PRO A 187 0.50 -17.33 -9.05
CA PRO A 187 -0.43 -17.56 -7.95
C PRO A 187 -1.77 -18.06 -8.50
N VAL A 188 -2.15 -19.27 -8.10
CA VAL A 188 -3.46 -19.87 -8.40
C VAL A 188 -4.58 -18.93 -7.94
N GLY A 189 -5.41 -18.48 -8.87
CA GLY A 189 -6.53 -17.58 -8.58
C GLY A 189 -7.58 -18.26 -7.68
N VAL A 190 -8.00 -17.56 -6.62
CA VAL A 190 -9.06 -18.03 -5.73
C VAL A 190 -10.40 -17.94 -6.45
N ILE A 191 -11.07 -19.08 -6.62
CA ILE A 191 -12.45 -19.15 -7.09
C ILE A 191 -13.35 -18.96 -5.86
N ILE A 192 -14.07 -17.83 -5.82
CA ILE A 192 -15.13 -17.61 -4.83
C ILE A 192 -16.42 -18.18 -5.43
N HIS A 193 -17.03 -19.12 -4.71
CA HIS A 193 -18.41 -19.55 -4.95
C HIS A 193 -19.30 -18.76 -4.01
N ASP A 194 -20.19 -17.94 -4.57
CA ASP A 194 -21.29 -17.31 -3.85
C ASP A 194 -22.45 -18.33 -3.79
N ASP A 195 -22.60 -19.02 -2.65
CA ASP A 195 -23.75 -19.88 -2.35
C ASP A 195 -24.72 -19.15 -1.38
N ASP A 196 -25.94 -18.88 -1.88
CA ASP A 196 -27.20 -18.44 -1.23
C ASP A 196 -27.18 -17.46 -0.01
#